data_AF-A0A8T6VJ41-F1
#
_entry.id   AF-A0A8T6VJ41-F1
#
_cell.length_a   1.000
_cell.length_b   1.000
_cell.length_c   1.000
_cell.angle_alpha   90.00
_cell.angle_beta   90.00
_cell.angle_gamma   90.00
#
_symmetry.space_group_name_H-M   'P 1'
#
loop_
_entity.id
_entity.type
_entity.pdbx_description
1 polymer ?
#
loop_
_entity_poly.entity_id
_entity_poly.type
_entity_poly.pdbx_seq_one_letter_code
_entity_poly.pdbx_strand_id
1 'polypeptide(L)'
;MPELVVDARPGVSFDINDMKITAAEARHSDPSAVGFRFEVEDVGDIAYTSDTEYYQGVGRPYKDVRLLLLCAMRPAGSPWKGHMTSEDAVKIVNEVNPEMVVLTHFGMKMIFKGPAGEAKFIQQQTGVPTIAAKDGMRLNIGEKIEVQTHKRETRGLDSFLRST
;
A
#
# COMPACT_ATOMS: atom_id res chain seq x y z
N MET A 1 -25.94 5.07 -15.96
CA MET A 1 -26.02 3.87 -15.09
C MET A 1 -24.66 3.21 -15.13
N PRO A 2 -24.11 2.71 -14.00
CA PRO A 2 -22.87 1.94 -14.04
C PRO A 2 -23.06 0.67 -14.86
N GLU A 3 -22.03 0.26 -15.60
CA GLU A 3 -22.03 -0.98 -16.40
C GLU A 3 -21.94 -2.23 -15.52
N LEU A 4 -21.29 -2.12 -14.35
CA LEU A 4 -21.13 -3.19 -13.37
C LEU A 4 -21.16 -2.61 -11.94
N VAL A 5 -21.85 -3.31 -11.04
CA VAL A 5 -21.85 -3.03 -9.60
C VAL A 5 -21.57 -4.34 -8.87
N VAL A 6 -20.54 -4.36 -8.04
CA VAL A 6 -20.15 -5.53 -7.23
C VAL A 6 -20.18 -5.14 -5.75
N ASP A 7 -20.86 -5.96 -4.95
CA ASP A 7 -20.82 -5.88 -3.48
C ASP A 7 -19.57 -6.62 -2.97
N ALA A 8 -18.50 -5.86 -2.73
CA ALA A 8 -17.20 -6.39 -2.33
C ALA A 8 -17.22 -6.87 -0.88
N ARG A 9 -17.31 -8.19 -0.69
CA ARG A 9 -17.24 -8.86 0.61
C ARG A 9 -16.06 -9.83 0.61
N PRO A 10 -15.47 -10.16 1.77
CA PRO A 10 -14.34 -11.08 1.84
C PRO A 10 -14.62 -12.38 1.07
N GLY A 11 -13.71 -12.75 0.17
CA GLY A 11 -13.82 -13.93 -0.69
C GLY A 11 -14.63 -13.73 -1.98
N VAL A 12 -15.26 -12.58 -2.19
CA VAL A 12 -15.87 -12.23 -3.49
C VAL A 12 -14.75 -11.93 -4.48
N SER A 13 -14.78 -12.63 -5.62
CA SER A 13 -13.93 -12.37 -6.77
C SER A 13 -14.75 -11.92 -7.97
N PHE A 14 -14.17 -11.06 -8.79
CA PHE A 14 -14.76 -10.57 -10.03
C PHE A 14 -13.66 -10.13 -10.99
N ASP A 15 -13.97 -10.11 -12.27
CA ASP A 15 -13.02 -9.74 -13.32
C ASP A 15 -13.32 -8.32 -13.82
N ILE A 16 -12.26 -7.54 -14.01
CA ILE A 16 -12.30 -6.29 -14.79
C ILE A 16 -11.27 -6.44 -15.89
N ASN A 17 -11.74 -6.55 -17.14
CA ASN A 17 -10.91 -6.88 -18.31
C ASN A 17 -10.13 -8.18 -18.08
N ASP A 18 -8.81 -8.12 -18.10
CA ASP A 18 -7.81 -9.17 -17.92
C ASP A 18 -7.29 -9.28 -16.47
N MET A 19 -7.93 -8.58 -15.53
CA MET A 19 -7.56 -8.56 -14.12
C MET A 19 -8.63 -9.22 -13.27
N LYS A 20 -8.24 -10.28 -12.55
CA LYS A 20 -9.08 -10.87 -11.52
C LYS A 20 -8.85 -10.16 -10.19
N ILE A 21 -9.92 -9.72 -9.58
CA ILE A 21 -9.90 -8.97 -8.32
C ILE A 21 -10.57 -9.80 -7.25
N THR A 22 -9.90 -10.01 -6.13
CA THR A 22 -10.44 -10.73 -4.97
C THR A 22 -10.47 -9.82 -3.75
N ALA A 23 -11.65 -9.63 -3.16
CA ALA A 23 -11.79 -8.89 -1.92
C ALA A 23 -11.32 -9.74 -0.72
N ALA A 24 -10.56 -9.12 0.16
CA ALA A 24 -9.94 -9.74 1.33
C ALA A 24 -10.54 -9.19 2.63
N GLU A 25 -10.51 -10.00 3.69
CA GLU A 25 -10.97 -9.58 5.02
C GLU A 25 -10.13 -8.41 5.53
N ALA A 26 -10.81 -7.32 5.91
CA ALA A 26 -10.25 -6.24 6.70
C ALA A 26 -11.04 -6.12 7.99
N ARG A 27 -10.35 -5.77 9.09
CA ARG A 27 -10.98 -5.54 10.40
C ARG A 27 -10.82 -4.09 10.76
N HIS A 28 -11.91 -3.35 10.69
CA HIS A 28 -11.91 -1.93 10.98
C HIS A 28 -13.18 -1.55 11.76
N SER A 29 -13.28 -0.28 12.19
CA SER A 29 -14.51 0.21 12.82
C SER A 29 -15.70 0.17 11.88
N ASP A 30 -15.46 0.27 10.57
CA ASP A 30 -16.43 -0.04 9.54
C ASP A 30 -16.40 -1.56 9.24
N PRO A 31 -17.50 -2.29 9.51
CA PRO A 31 -17.56 -3.74 9.27
C PRO A 31 -17.62 -4.11 7.78
N SER A 32 -17.82 -3.14 6.88
CA SER A 32 -17.83 -3.34 5.43
C SER A 32 -16.45 -3.15 4.79
N ALA A 33 -15.43 -2.79 5.57
CA ALA A 33 -14.08 -2.63 5.07
C ALA A 33 -13.55 -3.95 4.47
N VAL A 34 -12.90 -3.84 3.31
CA VAL A 34 -12.20 -4.94 2.63
C VAL A 34 -10.86 -4.45 2.08
N GLY A 35 -9.90 -5.36 2.01
CA GLY A 35 -8.73 -5.20 1.16
C GLY A 35 -8.94 -5.85 -0.20
N PHE A 36 -7.94 -5.78 -1.08
CA PHE A 36 -8.01 -6.31 -2.43
C PHE A 36 -6.70 -6.98 -2.83
N ARG A 37 -6.81 -8.10 -3.53
CA ARG A 37 -5.75 -8.69 -4.36
C ARG A 37 -6.15 -8.52 -5.81
N PHE A 38 -5.22 -8.02 -6.62
CA PHE A 38 -5.33 -7.85 -8.05
C PHE A 38 -4.38 -8.86 -8.70
N GLU A 39 -4.94 -9.86 -9.34
CA GLU A 39 -4.23 -10.86 -10.15
C GLU A 39 -4.16 -10.31 -11.58
N VAL A 40 -2.96 -9.96 -12.02
CA VAL A 40 -2.71 -9.34 -13.34
C VAL A 40 -1.80 -10.26 -14.14
N GLU A 41 -2.31 -10.81 -15.23
CA GLU A 41 -1.53 -11.67 -16.12
C GLU A 41 -0.29 -10.91 -16.65
N ASP A 42 0.84 -11.61 -16.80
CA ASP A 42 2.16 -11.11 -17.22
C ASP A 42 2.84 -10.05 -16.33
N VAL A 43 2.10 -9.37 -15.45
CA VAL A 43 2.64 -8.38 -14.50
C VAL A 43 2.85 -8.99 -13.13
N GLY A 44 1.98 -9.89 -12.69
CA GLY A 44 1.99 -10.47 -11.35
C GLY A 44 1.23 -9.65 -10.31
N ASP A 45 0.95 -10.28 -9.18
CA ASP A 45 -0.12 -9.82 -8.29
C ASP A 45 0.25 -8.57 -7.49
N ILE A 46 -0.75 -7.72 -7.28
CA ILE A 46 -0.67 -6.51 -6.46
C ILE A 46 -1.73 -6.64 -5.36
N ALA A 47 -1.42 -6.17 -4.15
CA ALA A 47 -2.37 -6.13 -3.06
C ALA A 47 -2.50 -4.75 -2.45
N TYR A 48 -3.70 -4.46 -1.97
CA TYR A 48 -4.03 -3.28 -1.19
C TYR A 48 -4.78 -3.70 0.06
N THR A 49 -4.19 -3.48 1.24
CA THR A 49 -4.82 -3.92 2.49
C THR A 49 -6.06 -3.12 2.85
N SER A 50 -6.21 -1.91 2.30
CA SER A 50 -7.13 -0.90 2.83
C SER A 50 -6.86 -0.64 4.31
N ASP A 51 -7.82 -0.04 5.01
CA ASP A 51 -7.73 0.22 6.44
C ASP A 51 -8.13 -1.02 7.24
N THR A 52 -7.18 -1.52 8.02
CA THR A 52 -7.41 -2.67 8.90
C THR A 52 -6.51 -2.61 10.11
N GLU A 53 -6.93 -3.25 11.20
CA GLU A 53 -6.04 -3.60 12.30
C GLU A 53 -5.26 -4.88 11.99
N TYR A 54 -4.23 -5.13 12.79
CA TYR A 54 -3.54 -6.41 12.76
C TYR A 54 -4.37 -7.50 13.42
N TYR A 55 -4.48 -8.64 12.73
CA TYR A 55 -4.94 -9.89 13.29
C TYR A 55 -4.12 -11.03 12.68
N GLN A 56 -4.05 -12.16 13.38
CA GLN A 56 -3.31 -13.32 12.87
C GLN A 56 -3.95 -13.82 11.57
N GLY A 57 -3.16 -13.87 10.49
CA GLY A 57 -3.64 -14.29 9.19
C GLY A 57 -4.04 -13.15 8.25
N VAL A 58 -3.95 -11.89 8.68
CA VAL A 58 -4.27 -10.73 7.83
C VAL A 58 -3.43 -10.70 6.54
N GLY A 59 -2.22 -11.26 6.55
CA GLY A 59 -1.36 -11.35 5.38
C GLY A 59 -1.72 -12.47 4.40
N ARG A 60 -2.50 -13.48 4.82
CA ARG A 60 -2.76 -14.69 4.00
C ARG A 60 -3.33 -14.41 2.62
N PRO A 61 -4.32 -13.51 2.45
CA PRO A 61 -4.87 -13.21 1.12
C PRO A 61 -3.84 -12.59 0.18
N TYR A 62 -2.79 -11.98 0.73
CA TYR A 62 -1.80 -11.21 -0.03
C TYR A 62 -0.49 -11.97 -0.24
N LYS A 63 -0.42 -13.26 0.10
CA LYS A 63 0.76 -14.11 -0.06
C LYS A 63 1.44 -13.96 -1.43
N ASP A 64 2.75 -13.74 -1.38
CA ASP A 64 3.70 -13.72 -2.50
C ASP A 64 3.35 -12.73 -3.63
N VAL A 65 2.61 -11.67 -3.30
CA VAL A 65 2.34 -10.56 -4.23
C VAL A 65 3.63 -9.81 -4.55
N ARG A 66 3.72 -9.25 -5.75
CA ARG A 66 4.86 -8.41 -6.12
C ARG A 66 4.84 -7.09 -5.34
N LEU A 67 3.69 -6.43 -5.29
CA LEU A 67 3.55 -5.15 -4.60
C LEU A 67 2.48 -5.24 -3.52
N LEU A 68 2.85 -4.90 -2.28
CA LEU A 68 1.92 -4.73 -1.18
C LEU A 68 1.78 -3.25 -0.82
N LEU A 69 0.59 -2.69 -1.07
CA LEU A 69 0.16 -1.40 -0.56
C LEU A 69 -0.43 -1.60 0.85
N LEU A 70 0.35 -1.22 1.86
CA LEU A 70 0.09 -1.58 3.27
C LEU A 70 -0.31 -0.36 4.10
N CYS A 71 -1.45 -0.42 4.79
CA CYS A 71 -1.82 0.61 5.74
C CYS A 71 -0.87 0.60 6.95
N ALA A 72 -0.36 1.78 7.33
CA ALA A 72 0.53 1.96 8.48
C ALA A 72 0.24 3.29 9.17
N MET A 73 -0.91 3.38 9.83
CA MET A 73 -1.37 4.64 10.42
C MET A 73 -0.50 5.12 11.60
N ARG A 74 0.11 4.18 12.32
CA ARG A 74 0.84 4.46 13.56
C ARG A 74 2.31 4.07 13.44
N PRO A 75 3.24 4.87 14.00
CA PRO A 75 4.63 4.46 14.05
C PRO A 75 4.84 3.33 15.07
N ALA A 76 6.00 2.66 15.00
CA ALA A 76 6.46 1.71 16.01
C ALA A 76 6.40 2.31 17.42
N GLY A 77 5.95 1.50 18.40
CA GLY A 77 5.79 1.89 19.79
C GLY A 77 4.61 2.84 20.08
N SER A 78 3.69 3.04 19.13
CA SER A 78 2.51 3.92 19.31
C SER A 78 1.18 3.27 18.92
N PRO A 79 0.85 2.08 19.46
CA PRO A 79 -0.34 1.32 19.08
C PRO A 79 -1.64 2.09 19.29
N TRP A 80 -2.65 1.78 18.47
CA TRP A 80 -4.02 2.23 18.61
C TRP A 80 -4.94 1.14 18.05
N LYS A 81 -5.84 0.62 18.90
CA LYS A 81 -6.88 -0.36 18.50
C LYS A 81 -7.58 0.06 17.20
N GLY A 82 -7.81 -0.88 16.29
CA GLY A 82 -8.40 -0.60 14.97
C GLY A 82 -7.41 -0.17 13.89
N HIS A 83 -6.12 -0.01 14.21
CA HIS A 83 -5.11 0.51 13.28
C HIS A 83 -3.76 -0.23 13.39
N MET A 84 -3.04 -0.30 12.28
CA MET A 84 -1.70 -0.89 12.22
C MET A 84 -0.59 0.05 12.66
N THR A 85 0.41 -0.54 13.34
CA THR A 85 1.72 0.06 13.59
C THR A 85 2.77 -0.43 12.59
N SER A 86 3.95 0.19 12.58
CA SER A 86 5.11 -0.35 11.84
C SER A 86 5.55 -1.73 12.33
N GLU A 87 5.38 -2.06 13.61
CA GLU A 87 5.70 -3.38 14.16
C GLU A 87 4.71 -4.44 13.69
N ASP A 88 3.45 -4.07 13.51
CA ASP A 88 2.46 -4.93 12.89
C ASP A 88 2.72 -5.10 11.39
N ALA A 89 3.13 -4.02 10.71
CA ALA A 89 3.54 -4.09 9.32
C ALA A 89 4.71 -5.08 9.12
N VAL A 90 5.70 -5.13 10.01
CA VAL A 90 6.77 -6.16 9.98
C VAL A 90 6.20 -7.58 9.99
N LYS A 91 5.22 -7.87 10.86
CA LYS A 91 4.60 -9.21 10.94
C LYS A 91 3.89 -9.57 9.63
N ILE A 92 3.16 -8.61 9.07
CA ILE A 92 2.41 -8.79 7.82
C ILE A 92 3.37 -9.00 6.65
N VAL A 93 4.41 -8.18 6.54
CA VAL A 93 5.39 -8.30 5.46
C VAL A 93 6.12 -9.64 5.51
N ASN A 94 6.44 -10.15 6.71
CA ASN A 94 7.01 -11.49 6.86
C ASN A 94 6.01 -12.61 6.53
N GLU A 95 4.72 -12.44 6.84
CA GLU A 95 3.68 -13.40 6.45
C GLU A 95 3.44 -13.42 4.94
N VAL A 96 3.41 -12.24 4.33
CA VAL A 96 3.13 -12.00 2.91
C VAL A 96 4.31 -12.36 2.02
N ASN A 97 5.53 -12.01 2.42
CA ASN A 97 6.76 -12.12 1.63
C ASN A 97 6.67 -11.46 0.23
N PRO A 98 6.35 -10.15 0.14
CA PRO A 98 6.22 -9.49 -1.15
C PRO A 98 7.57 -9.08 -1.75
N GLU A 99 7.61 -8.80 -3.06
CA GLU A 99 8.80 -8.22 -3.72
C GLU A 99 9.07 -6.79 -3.23
N MET A 100 8.01 -5.99 -3.01
CA MET A 100 8.09 -4.61 -2.52
C MET A 100 6.88 -4.21 -1.68
N VAL A 101 7.11 -3.31 -0.71
CA VAL A 101 6.07 -2.72 0.14
C VAL A 101 6.03 -1.21 -0.05
N VAL A 102 4.82 -0.67 -0.17
CA VAL A 102 4.56 0.77 -0.10
C VAL A 102 3.61 1.02 1.07
N LEU A 103 4.10 1.71 2.09
CA LEU A 103 3.29 2.12 3.22
C LEU A 103 2.38 3.29 2.84
N THR A 104 1.15 3.29 3.32
CA THR A 104 0.17 4.37 3.10
C THR A 104 -0.72 4.58 4.34
N HIS A 105 -1.70 5.48 4.22
CA HIS A 105 -2.68 5.83 5.26
C HIS A 105 -2.03 6.32 6.56
N PHE A 106 -1.18 7.34 6.47
CA PHE A 106 -0.42 7.84 7.62
C PHE A 106 -1.26 8.74 8.52
N GLY A 107 -1.37 8.38 9.80
CA GLY A 107 -1.91 9.28 10.82
C GLY A 107 -0.89 10.35 11.21
N MET A 108 -1.35 11.39 11.91
CA MET A 108 -0.49 12.53 12.29
C MET A 108 0.79 12.11 13.04
N LYS A 109 0.72 11.12 13.93
CA LYS A 109 1.93 10.63 14.63
C LYS A 109 2.94 9.97 13.69
N MET A 110 2.48 9.24 12.67
CA MET A 110 3.34 8.64 11.66
C MET A 110 4.01 9.74 10.82
N ILE A 111 3.23 10.74 10.40
CA ILE A 111 3.75 11.91 9.68
C ILE A 111 4.82 12.65 10.50
N PHE A 112 4.56 12.96 11.77
CA PHE A 112 5.51 13.68 12.61
C PHE A 112 6.76 12.89 12.94
N LYS A 113 6.67 11.56 13.10
CA LYS A 113 7.84 10.71 13.35
C LYS A 113 8.68 10.52 12.08
N GLY A 114 8.07 10.66 10.90
CA GLY A 114 8.74 10.53 9.61
C GLY A 114 8.47 9.17 8.96
N PRO A 115 7.52 9.08 8.01
CA PRO A 115 7.13 7.81 7.39
C PRO A 115 8.28 7.08 6.70
N ALA A 116 9.22 7.82 6.10
CA ALA A 116 10.40 7.23 5.46
C ALA A 116 11.33 6.52 6.46
N GLY A 117 11.42 7.02 7.70
CA GLY A 117 12.19 6.36 8.76
C GLY A 117 11.54 5.07 9.20
N GLU A 118 10.21 5.06 9.33
CA GLU A 118 9.43 3.87 9.68
C GLU A 118 9.45 2.82 8.56
N ALA A 119 9.40 3.24 7.29
CA ALA A 119 9.61 2.35 6.15
C ALA A 119 11.00 1.70 6.17
N LYS A 120 12.05 2.48 6.47
CA LYS A 120 13.40 1.95 6.63
C LYS A 120 13.50 0.95 7.78
N PHE A 121 12.83 1.23 8.90
CA PHE A 121 12.75 0.29 10.03
C PHE A 121 12.15 -1.05 9.57
N ILE A 122 11.03 -1.04 8.86
CA ILE A 122 10.39 -2.27 8.36
C ILE A 122 11.34 -3.02 7.42
N GLN A 123 11.92 -2.34 6.43
CA GLN A 123 12.89 -2.94 5.51
C GLN A 123 14.08 -3.58 6.22
N GLN A 124 14.59 -2.97 7.29
CA GLN A 124 15.69 -3.55 8.08
C GLN A 124 15.28 -4.82 8.83
N GLN A 125 14.03 -4.91 9.27
CA GLN A 125 13.53 -6.08 9.99
C GLN A 125 13.17 -7.24 9.07
N THR A 126 12.70 -6.96 7.85
CA THR A 126 12.16 -7.97 6.94
C THR A 126 13.08 -8.30 5.76
N GLY A 127 14.02 -7.41 5.43
CA GLY A 127 14.82 -7.49 4.21
C GLY A 127 14.05 -7.09 2.94
N VAL A 128 12.75 -6.82 3.02
CA VAL A 128 11.90 -6.46 1.87
C VAL A 128 12.01 -4.97 1.57
N PRO A 129 12.29 -4.56 0.32
CA PRO A 129 12.27 -3.16 -0.10
C PRO A 129 10.97 -2.47 0.33
N THR A 130 11.08 -1.45 1.18
CA THR A 130 9.92 -0.77 1.76
C THR A 130 10.06 0.74 1.64
N ILE A 131 9.04 1.40 1.08
CA ILE A 131 9.00 2.86 0.98
C ILE A 131 7.71 3.42 1.59
N ALA A 132 7.73 4.70 1.92
CA ALA A 132 6.53 5.43 2.32
C ALA A 132 5.95 6.18 1.12
N ALA A 133 4.65 6.00 0.86
CA ALA A 133 3.93 6.72 -0.17
C ALA A 133 4.01 8.25 0.04
N LYS A 134 3.90 8.98 -1.07
CA LYS A 134 3.74 10.44 -1.09
C LYS A 134 2.70 10.78 -2.14
N ASP A 135 2.01 11.89 -1.93
CA ASP A 135 1.07 12.40 -2.92
C ASP A 135 1.78 12.60 -4.26
N GLY A 136 1.16 12.10 -5.33
CA GLY A 136 1.72 12.14 -6.68
C GLY A 136 2.85 11.13 -6.95
N MET A 137 3.19 10.25 -6.00
CA MET A 137 4.09 9.12 -6.26
C MET A 137 3.49 8.21 -7.32
N ARG A 138 4.32 7.77 -8.28
CA ARG A 138 3.95 6.81 -9.32
C ARG A 138 4.92 5.65 -9.29
N LEU A 139 4.40 4.44 -9.47
CA LEU A 139 5.20 3.23 -9.63
C LEU A 139 4.95 2.65 -11.01
N ASN A 140 6.01 2.20 -11.67
CA ASN A 140 5.93 1.35 -12.85
C ASN A 140 6.18 -0.09 -12.41
N ILE A 141 5.29 -1.00 -12.81
CA ILE A 141 5.37 -2.42 -12.47
C ILE A 141 5.56 -3.17 -13.80
N GLY A 142 6.80 -3.45 -14.15
CA GLY A 142 7.19 -4.25 -15.32
C GLY A 142 8.01 -5.46 -14.87
N GLU A 143 9.10 -5.79 -15.56
CA GLU A 143 10.06 -6.79 -15.07
C GLU A 143 10.53 -6.48 -13.63
N LYS A 144 10.72 -5.18 -13.34
CA LYS A 144 11.03 -4.67 -12.00
C LYS A 144 9.99 -3.64 -11.56
N ILE A 145 9.89 -3.44 -10.25
CA ILE A 145 9.11 -2.34 -9.68
C ILE A 145 10.00 -1.10 -9.56
N GLU A 146 9.62 -0.02 -10.25
CA GLU A 146 10.38 1.23 -10.28
C GLU A 146 9.53 2.39 -9.76
N VAL A 147 10.08 3.17 -8.83
CA VAL A 147 9.46 4.41 -8.35
C VAL A 147 9.81 5.54 -9.32
N GLN A 148 8.81 6.12 -9.98
CA GLN A 148 9.05 7.28 -10.85
C GLN A 148 9.52 8.46 -10.00
N THR A 149 10.74 8.92 -10.26
CA THR A 149 11.22 10.19 -9.73
C THR A 149 10.84 11.27 -10.74
N HIS A 150 9.84 12.08 -10.41
CA HIS A 150 9.70 13.35 -11.11
C HIS A 150 10.94 14.17 -10.78
N LYS A 151 11.89 14.29 -11.73
CA LYS A 151 12.80 15.43 -11.72
C LYS A 151 11.89 16.64 -11.65
N ARG A 152 11.95 17.39 -10.55
CA ARG A 152 11.46 18.77 -10.54
C ARG A 152 12.18 19.41 -11.72
N GLU A 153 11.48 19.71 -12.81
CA GLU A 153 11.95 20.75 -13.69
C GLU A 153 12.06 21.98 -12.79
N THR A 154 13.28 22.36 -12.44
CA THR A 154 13.55 23.66 -11.86
C THR A 154 13.14 24.67 -12.92
N ARG A 155 11.87 25.06 -12.91
CA ARG A 155 11.42 26.27 -13.56
C ARG A 155 12.18 27.40 -12.88
N GLY A 156 13.25 27.86 -13.53
CA GLY A 156 13.99 29.03 -13.08
C GLY A 156 13.04 30.23 -12.99
N LEU A 157 13.37 31.21 -12.15
CA LEU A 157 12.63 32.48 -12.05
C LEU A 157 12.36 33.10 -13.43
N ASP A 158 13.25 32.89 -14.40
CA ASP A 158 13.12 33.33 -15.79
C ASP A 158 11.85 32.83 -16.50
N SER A 159 11.32 31.67 -16.08
CA SER A 159 10.07 31.12 -16.62
C SER A 159 8.82 31.87 -16.15
N PHE A 160 8.94 32.67 -15.08
CA PHE A 160 7.89 33.53 -14.54
C PHE A 160 8.06 35.00 -14.95
N LEU A 161 9.26 35.41 -15.38
CA LEU A 161 9.57 36.78 -15.80
C LEU A 161 9.23 37.07 -17.27
N ARG A 162 8.68 36.10 -18.02
CA ARG A 162 8.28 36.28 -19.44
C ARG A 162 6.80 36.61 -19.65
N SER A 163 6.03 36.80 -18.59
CA SER A 163 4.68 37.35 -18.67
C SER A 163 4.69 38.81 -18.22
N THR A 164 4.73 39.69 -19.24
CA THR A 164 4.59 41.18 -19.23
C THR A 164 5.69 42.00 -18.57
#